data_AF-A0A9E5YVU1-F1
#
_entry.id   AF-A0A9E5YVU1-F1
#
_cell.length_a   1.000
_cell.length_b   1.000
_cell.length_c   1.000
_cell.angle_alpha   90.00
_cell.angle_beta   90.00
_cell.angle_gamma   90.00
#
_symmetry.space_group_name_H-M   'P 1'
#
loop_
_entity.id
_entity.type
_entity.pdbx_description
1 polymer ?
#
loop_
_entity_poly.entity_id
_entity_poly.type
_entity_poly.pdbx_seq_one_letter_code
_entity_poly.pdbx_strand_id
1 'polypeptide(L)'
;MSEENNPQPEDIKEDAAPKASTDTSSNEKVAASQAPRNDEPAEADASVAPAAPETPAAPEAPEEAKSTELPYRNLKPGMTVRVHETIKDFNSKGVERERVQVFEGVILGFGGSEHTRTITVRKVSGGIGVEKVYPLSSPHVAEIEVVKEVKTRRSKLWFLRKGFKRRLKEVKKA
;
A
#
# COMPACT_ATOMS: atom_id res chain seq x y z
N MET A 1 -61.35 17.14 9.36
CA MET A 1 -60.03 17.01 8.72
C MET A 1 -60.30 16.96 7.23
N SER A 2 -60.08 18.10 6.57
CA SER A 2 -60.28 18.25 5.13
C SER A 2 -58.97 17.89 4.44
N GLU A 3 -59.07 17.06 3.39
CA GLU A 3 -58.02 16.79 2.41
C GLU A 3 -57.46 18.10 1.84
N GLU A 4 -56.15 18.15 1.54
CA GLU A 4 -55.69 18.42 0.18
C GLU A 4 -54.16 18.21 0.07
N ASN A 5 -53.79 17.64 -1.07
CA ASN A 5 -52.57 17.87 -1.85
C ASN A 5 -51.31 17.05 -1.60
N ASN A 6 -51.26 15.94 -2.35
CA ASN A 6 -50.07 15.31 -2.92
C ASN A 6 -49.92 15.77 -4.38
N PRO A 7 -48.70 16.05 -4.88
CA PRO A 7 -48.34 15.45 -6.16
C PRO A 7 -46.97 14.76 -6.23
N GLN A 8 -46.91 13.89 -7.24
CA GLN A 8 -46.13 12.66 -7.45
C GLN A 8 -44.65 12.82 -7.83
N PRO A 9 -43.83 11.74 -7.73
CA PRO A 9 -42.49 11.65 -8.31
C PRO A 9 -42.53 11.40 -9.83
N GLU A 10 -41.75 12.16 -10.61
CA GLU A 10 -41.62 11.96 -12.05
C GLU A 10 -40.69 10.79 -12.41
N ASP A 11 -41.29 9.80 -13.07
CA ASP A 11 -40.65 8.81 -13.92
C ASP A 11 -40.14 9.45 -15.21
N ILE A 12 -38.85 9.33 -15.51
CA ILE A 12 -38.37 9.35 -16.90
C ILE A 12 -37.60 8.06 -17.15
N LYS A 13 -38.31 7.09 -17.71
CA LYS A 13 -37.72 6.05 -18.56
C LYS A 13 -37.46 6.68 -19.91
N GLU A 14 -36.27 6.53 -20.45
CA GLU A 14 -36.12 6.50 -21.89
C GLU A 14 -35.03 5.49 -22.30
N ASP A 15 -35.48 4.63 -23.21
CA ASP A 15 -34.83 3.48 -23.80
C ASP A 15 -33.67 3.83 -24.74
N ALA A 16 -33.03 2.76 -25.21
CA ALA A 16 -32.36 2.61 -26.50
C ALA A 16 -30.82 2.74 -26.54
N ALA A 17 -30.19 1.57 -26.52
CA ALA A 17 -28.92 1.32 -27.19
C ALA A 17 -29.00 1.64 -28.69
N PRO A 18 -27.86 1.96 -29.32
CA PRO A 18 -27.53 1.22 -30.54
C PRO A 18 -26.12 0.63 -30.53
N LYS A 19 -26.06 -0.63 -30.94
CA LYS A 19 -24.86 -1.27 -31.50
C LYS A 19 -24.59 -0.66 -32.87
N ALA A 20 -23.36 -0.23 -33.14
CA ALA A 20 -22.90 0.04 -34.50
C ALA A 20 -21.43 -0.38 -34.63
N SER A 21 -21.28 -1.57 -35.18
CA SER A 21 -20.11 -2.04 -35.93
C SER A 21 -20.05 -1.32 -37.28
N THR A 22 -18.89 -0.80 -37.66
CA THR A 22 -18.45 -0.73 -39.07
C THR A 22 -16.93 -0.65 -39.13
N ASP A 23 -16.32 -1.75 -39.57
CA ASP A 23 -15.08 -1.73 -40.33
C ASP A 23 -15.24 -0.85 -41.58
N THR A 24 -14.23 -0.05 -41.91
CA THR A 24 -13.91 0.29 -43.31
C THR A 24 -12.43 0.64 -43.43
N SER A 25 -11.79 -0.12 -44.30
CA SER A 25 -10.40 -0.04 -44.74
C SER A 25 -10.13 1.18 -45.62
N SER A 26 -8.85 1.55 -45.71
CA SER A 26 -8.20 2.27 -46.81
C SER A 26 -8.33 3.80 -46.79
N ASN A 27 -7.22 4.55 -46.76
CA ASN A 27 -6.44 4.78 -47.97
C ASN A 27 -5.11 5.55 -47.75
N GLU A 28 -4.16 5.17 -48.60
CA GLU A 28 -3.06 5.90 -49.26
C GLU A 28 -1.94 6.68 -48.53
N LYS A 29 -0.72 6.27 -48.95
CA LYS A 29 0.57 6.97 -48.91
C LYS A 29 0.52 8.36 -49.56
N VAL A 30 1.29 9.30 -49.01
CA VAL A 30 2.04 10.28 -49.83
C VAL A 30 3.41 10.54 -49.19
N ALA A 31 4.41 10.70 -50.06
CA ALA A 31 5.84 10.70 -49.78
C ALA A 31 6.42 12.10 -49.47
N ALA A 32 7.60 12.06 -48.83
CA ALA A 32 8.78 12.92 -48.99
C ALA A 32 8.66 14.45 -48.76
N SER A 33 9.44 14.97 -47.80
CA SER A 33 10.68 15.73 -48.08
C SER A 33 11.24 16.47 -46.83
N GLN A 34 12.57 16.40 -46.71
CA GLN A 34 13.52 17.40 -46.15
C GLN A 34 13.44 17.84 -44.67
N ALA A 35 14.48 17.46 -43.89
CA ALA A 35 15.47 18.37 -43.26
C ALA A 35 16.62 17.53 -42.62
N PRO A 36 17.80 18.12 -42.33
CA PRO A 36 19.10 17.56 -42.74
C PRO A 36 19.85 16.67 -41.75
N ARG A 37 20.85 15.99 -42.32
CA ARG A 37 21.99 15.35 -41.67
C ARG A 37 22.87 16.40 -41.00
N ASN A 38 23.20 16.20 -39.74
CA ASN A 38 24.36 16.83 -39.11
C ASN A 38 25.49 15.80 -39.12
N ASP A 39 26.36 15.92 -40.13
CA ASP A 39 27.74 15.46 -40.04
C ASP A 39 28.57 16.62 -39.48
N GLU A 40 29.09 16.46 -38.27
CA GLU A 40 30.15 17.33 -37.75
C GLU A 40 31.13 16.46 -36.96
N PRO A 41 32.26 16.04 -37.57
CA PRO A 41 33.40 15.51 -36.85
C PRO A 41 34.39 16.64 -36.58
N ALA A 42 34.64 16.93 -35.30
CA ALA A 42 35.77 17.74 -34.89
C ALA A 42 36.59 16.97 -33.87
N GLU A 43 37.83 16.69 -34.26
CA GLU A 43 38.85 15.98 -33.52
C GLU A 43 39.33 16.77 -32.30
N ALA A 44 39.94 16.02 -31.40
CA ALA A 44 40.54 16.42 -30.15
C ALA A 44 41.65 17.48 -30.29
N ASP A 45 41.67 18.44 -29.38
CA ASP A 45 42.91 19.05 -28.88
C ASP A 45 42.79 19.28 -27.37
N ALA A 46 43.95 19.31 -26.73
CA ALA A 46 44.24 18.86 -25.39
C ALA A 46 44.03 19.89 -24.26
N SER A 47 43.98 19.33 -23.05
CA SER A 47 44.48 19.93 -21.81
C SER A 47 43.91 21.27 -21.38
N VAL A 48 42.72 21.24 -20.77
CA VAL A 48 42.36 22.20 -19.71
C VAL A 48 41.72 21.40 -18.59
N ALA A 49 42.34 21.43 -17.41
CA ALA A 49 41.77 20.89 -16.20
C ALA A 49 40.63 21.80 -15.70
N PRO A 50 39.45 21.24 -15.41
CA PRO A 50 38.59 21.84 -14.40
C PRO A 50 38.46 20.91 -13.20
N ALA A 51 38.53 21.55 -12.03
CA ALA A 51 38.37 20.98 -10.71
C ALA A 51 37.23 19.98 -10.60
N ALA A 52 37.45 18.95 -9.78
CA ALA A 52 36.45 18.00 -9.34
C ALA A 52 35.18 18.72 -8.84
N PRO A 53 33.99 18.43 -9.40
CA PRO A 53 32.77 18.62 -8.66
C PRO A 53 32.64 17.45 -7.69
N GLU A 54 32.72 17.80 -6.42
CA GLU A 54 32.45 16.97 -5.26
C GLU A 54 31.21 16.10 -5.49
N THR A 55 31.37 14.81 -5.21
CA THR A 55 30.31 13.84 -4.99
C THR A 55 29.17 14.48 -4.19
N PRO A 56 27.97 14.70 -4.76
CA PRO A 56 26.83 15.05 -3.92
C PRO A 56 26.50 13.83 -3.07
N ALA A 57 26.70 14.05 -1.77
CA ALA A 57 26.55 13.13 -0.68
C ALA A 57 25.32 12.23 -0.82
N ALA A 58 25.52 10.95 -0.48
CA ALA A 58 24.46 10.09 -0.02
C ALA A 58 23.59 10.86 0.98
N PRO A 59 22.25 10.90 0.82
CA PRO A 59 21.42 11.44 1.88
C PRO A 59 21.65 10.57 3.11
N GLU A 60 22.18 11.24 4.12
CA GLU A 60 22.53 10.75 5.43
C GLU A 60 21.38 9.92 6.00
N ALA A 61 21.75 8.75 6.54
CA ALA A 61 20.88 7.96 7.37
C ALA A 61 20.31 8.85 8.48
N PRO A 62 18.98 8.97 8.64
CA PRO A 62 18.45 9.56 9.85
C PRO A 62 18.71 8.58 11.00
N GLU A 63 19.76 8.92 11.74
CA GLU A 63 19.82 9.03 13.19
C GLU A 63 19.16 7.92 14.02
N GLU A 64 20.03 7.26 14.78
CA GLU A 64 19.71 6.51 15.98
C GLU A 64 18.70 7.25 16.86
N ALA A 65 17.55 6.62 17.15
CA ALA A 65 17.02 6.54 18.51
C ALA A 65 15.67 5.81 18.51
N LYS A 66 15.66 4.61 19.09
CA LYS A 66 15.04 4.40 20.41
C LYS A 66 15.34 2.97 20.85
N SER A 67 16.41 2.83 21.62
CA SER A 67 16.55 1.82 22.68
C SER A 67 15.52 2.09 23.79
N THR A 68 14.26 2.25 23.41
CA THR A 68 13.09 2.25 24.30
C THR A 68 12.61 0.82 24.30
N GLU A 69 12.40 0.26 25.49
CA GLU A 69 11.86 -1.08 25.70
C GLU A 69 10.85 -1.44 24.62
N LEU A 70 11.23 -2.32 23.68
CA LEU A 70 10.42 -2.57 22.50
C LEU A 70 9.04 -3.07 22.96
N PRO A 71 7.95 -2.29 22.78
CA PRO A 71 6.60 -2.68 23.23
C PRO A 71 6.13 -3.98 22.54
N TYR A 72 6.87 -4.40 21.50
CA TYR A 72 6.64 -5.57 20.67
C TYR A 72 7.07 -6.91 21.30
N ARG A 73 7.80 -6.92 22.43
CA ARG A 73 8.32 -8.17 23.04
C ARG A 73 7.20 -9.10 23.51
N ASN A 74 6.05 -8.54 23.85
CA ASN A 74 4.91 -9.28 24.42
C ASN A 74 3.89 -9.76 23.38
N LEU A 75 4.14 -9.52 22.09
CA LEU A 75 3.23 -9.95 21.03
C LEU A 75 3.28 -11.48 20.85
N LYS A 76 2.09 -12.09 20.75
CA LYS A 76 1.91 -13.54 20.57
C LYS A 76 0.94 -13.83 19.42
N PRO A 77 1.07 -15.01 18.77
CA PRO A 77 0.14 -15.43 17.74
C PRO A 77 -1.28 -15.55 18.31
N GLY A 78 -2.26 -15.02 17.58
CA GLY A 78 -3.67 -15.03 17.98
C GLY A 78 -4.12 -13.76 18.67
N MET A 79 -3.21 -12.85 18.99
CA MET A 79 -3.59 -11.50 19.41
C MET A 79 -4.16 -10.73 18.21
N THR A 80 -5.21 -9.96 18.45
CA THR A 80 -5.70 -8.95 17.51
C THR A 80 -4.97 -7.65 17.79
N VAL A 81 -4.35 -7.09 16.77
CA VAL A 81 -3.57 -5.86 16.84
C VAL A 81 -4.08 -4.82 15.86
N ARG A 82 -3.92 -3.56 16.21
CA ARG A 82 -4.03 -2.41 15.32
C ARG A 82 -2.63 -1.93 15.01
N VAL A 83 -2.27 -1.97 13.73
CA VAL A 83 -1.00 -1.47 13.25
C VAL A 83 -1.24 -0.10 12.60
N HIS A 84 -0.58 0.92 13.12
CA HIS A 84 -0.58 2.27 12.54
C HIS A 84 0.54 2.35 11.50
N GLU A 85 0.15 2.42 10.23
CA GLU A 85 1.07 2.47 9.09
C GLU A 85 1.09 3.88 8.49
N THR A 86 2.27 4.50 8.44
CA THR A 86 2.45 5.81 7.79
C THR A 86 2.73 5.57 6.31
N ILE A 87 1.80 6.00 5.45
CA ILE A 87 1.89 5.88 4.00
C ILE A 87 2.14 7.26 3.42
N LYS A 88 3.23 7.40 2.68
CA LYS A 88 3.55 8.57 1.85
C LYS A 88 2.96 8.33 0.45
N ASP A 89 1.92 9.07 0.09
CA ASP A 89 1.33 9.04 -1.24
C ASP A 89 1.78 10.26 -2.05
N PHE A 90 2.00 10.09 -3.35
CA PHE A 90 2.27 11.18 -4.29
C PHE A 90 1.04 11.41 -5.17
N ASN A 91 0.53 12.64 -5.20
CA ASN A 91 -0.52 12.99 -6.17
C ASN A 91 0.06 13.22 -7.56
N SER A 92 -0.79 13.19 -8.60
CA SER A 92 -0.43 13.47 -10.00
C SER A 92 0.20 14.86 -10.21
N LYS A 93 0.16 15.75 -9.21
CA LYS A 93 0.80 17.07 -9.20
C LYS A 93 2.14 17.11 -8.45
N GLY A 94 2.71 15.95 -8.08
CA GLY A 94 4.02 15.86 -7.40
C GLY A 94 4.03 16.27 -5.92
N VAL A 95 2.86 16.46 -5.30
CA VAL A 95 2.75 16.82 -3.89
C VAL A 95 2.74 15.55 -3.02
N GLU A 96 3.68 15.46 -2.09
CA GLU A 96 3.76 14.40 -1.07
C GLU A 96 2.67 14.62 -0.02
N ARG A 97 1.88 13.57 0.26
CA ARG A 97 0.88 13.54 1.34
C ARG A 97 1.16 12.36 2.25
N GLU A 98 1.29 12.63 3.53
CA GLU A 98 1.38 11.59 4.54
C GLU A 98 0.00 11.30 5.11
N ARG A 99 -0.35 10.00 5.19
CA ARG A 99 -1.54 9.53 5.89
C ARG A 99 -1.19 8.37 6.80
N VAL A 100 -1.91 8.26 7.91
CA VAL A 100 -1.84 7.09 8.80
C VAL A 100 -2.99 6.15 8.46
N GLN A 101 -2.66 4.94 8.01
CA GLN A 101 -3.63 3.87 7.78
C GLN A 101 -3.59 2.90 8.96
N VAL A 102 -4.77 2.61 9.53
CA VAL A 102 -4.89 1.63 10.62
C VAL A 102 -5.27 0.28 10.05
N PHE A 103 -4.43 -0.73 10.30
CA PHE A 103 -4.71 -2.12 9.94
C PHE A 103 -5.02 -2.95 11.18
N GLU A 104 -6.30 -3.21 11.41
CA GLU A 104 -6.76 -4.09 12.49
C GLU A 104 -6.87 -5.54 12.01
N GLY A 105 -6.15 -6.47 12.64
CA GLY A 105 -6.23 -7.89 12.30
C GLY A 105 -5.56 -8.82 13.30
N VAL A 106 -5.66 -10.13 13.05
CA VAL A 106 -5.11 -11.17 13.93
C VAL A 106 -3.69 -11.54 13.50
N ILE A 107 -2.76 -11.62 14.45
CA ILE A 107 -1.41 -12.13 14.22
C ILE A 107 -1.48 -13.62 13.91
N LEU A 108 -1.10 -14.01 12.70
CA LEU A 108 -0.98 -15.42 12.31
C LEU A 108 0.29 -16.06 12.87
N GLY A 109 1.36 -15.31 12.97
CA GLY A 109 2.64 -15.81 13.45
C GLY A 109 3.75 -14.79 13.28
N PHE A 110 4.94 -15.19 13.74
CA PHE A 110 6.18 -14.42 13.62
C PHE A 110 7.12 -15.11 12.64
N GLY A 111 7.90 -14.30 11.95
CA GLY A 111 9.01 -14.72 11.10
C GLY A 111 10.29 -13.99 11.47
N GLY A 112 11.42 -14.45 10.92
CA GLY A 112 12.74 -13.86 11.16
C GLY A 112 13.29 -14.06 12.58
N SER A 113 14.46 -13.46 12.81
CA SER A 113 15.17 -13.46 14.09
C SER A 113 15.62 -12.05 14.45
N GLU A 114 15.64 -11.74 15.75
CA GLU A 114 16.15 -10.48 16.31
C GLU A 114 15.70 -9.23 15.52
N HIS A 115 16.62 -8.54 14.84
CA HIS A 115 16.40 -7.33 14.06
C HIS A 115 15.54 -7.53 12.80
N THR A 116 15.48 -8.75 12.27
CA THR A 116 14.66 -9.09 11.08
C THR A 116 13.28 -9.64 11.45
N ARG A 117 12.91 -9.55 12.73
CA ARG A 117 11.66 -10.11 13.23
C ARG A 117 10.46 -9.43 12.58
N THR A 118 9.59 -10.24 12.01
CA THR A 118 8.39 -9.82 11.30
C THR A 118 7.15 -10.43 11.93
N ILE A 119 6.02 -9.74 11.77
CA ILE A 119 4.69 -10.25 12.12
C ILE A 119 3.83 -10.35 10.87
N THR A 120 3.03 -11.41 10.78
CA THR A 120 2.01 -11.54 9.74
C THR A 120 0.64 -11.28 10.36
N VAL A 121 -0.04 -10.23 9.91
CA VAL A 121 -1.37 -9.84 10.38
C VAL A 121 -2.40 -10.12 9.30
N ARG A 122 -3.49 -10.78 9.65
CA ARG A 122 -4.59 -11.12 8.75
C ARG A 122 -5.89 -10.42 9.15
N LYS A 123 -6.55 -9.81 8.17
CA LYS A 123 -7.89 -9.22 8.28
C LYS A 123 -8.77 -9.78 7.16
N VAL A 124 -10.06 -9.94 7.40
CA VAL A 124 -11.04 -10.13 6.33
C VAL A 124 -11.79 -8.81 6.16
N SER A 125 -11.73 -8.21 4.99
CA SER A 125 -12.39 -6.94 4.67
C SER A 125 -13.21 -7.14 3.39
N GLY A 126 -14.52 -6.86 3.44
CA GLY A 126 -15.40 -7.00 2.27
C GLY A 126 -15.42 -8.40 1.66
N GLY A 127 -15.28 -9.46 2.48
CA GLY A 127 -15.22 -10.85 2.02
C GLY A 127 -13.85 -11.31 1.50
N ILE A 128 -12.89 -10.40 1.34
CA ILE A 128 -11.53 -10.71 0.88
C ILE A 128 -10.58 -10.79 2.08
N GLY A 129 -9.80 -11.87 2.16
CA GLY A 129 -8.78 -12.05 3.20
C GLY A 129 -7.48 -11.33 2.82
N VAL A 130 -7.17 -10.23 3.51
CA VAL A 130 -5.94 -9.46 3.34
C VAL A 130 -4.92 -9.87 4.40
N GLU A 131 -3.71 -10.20 3.96
CA GLU A 131 -2.57 -10.45 4.85
C GLU A 131 -1.48 -9.42 4.59
N LYS A 132 -0.96 -8.80 5.65
CA LYS A 132 0.18 -7.89 5.59
C LYS A 132 1.29 -8.42 6.51
N VAL A 133 2.53 -8.28 6.05
CA VAL A 133 3.73 -8.64 6.82
C VAL A 133 4.42 -7.35 7.23
N TYR A 134 4.61 -7.15 8.54
CA TYR A 134 5.24 -5.96 9.08
C TYR A 134 6.57 -6.33 9.77
N PRO A 135 7.69 -5.69 9.38
CA PRO A 135 8.92 -5.73 10.18
C PRO A 135 8.73 -4.93 11.47
N LEU A 136 9.15 -5.48 12.61
CA LEU A 136 9.00 -4.81 13.91
C LEU A 136 9.91 -3.57 14.06
N SER A 137 10.98 -3.50 13.27
CA SER A 137 11.94 -2.39 13.27
C SER A 137 11.70 -1.40 12.12
N SER A 138 10.57 -1.50 11.41
CA SER A 138 10.28 -0.63 10.26
C SER A 138 9.90 0.78 10.71
N PRO A 139 10.46 1.85 10.12
CA PRO A 139 10.06 3.23 10.40
C PRO A 139 8.66 3.57 9.90
N HIS A 140 8.10 2.76 9.00
CA HIS A 140 6.75 2.94 8.47
C HIS A 140 5.66 2.50 9.46
N VAL A 141 6.03 1.76 10.51
CA VAL A 141 5.11 1.33 11.56
C VAL A 141 5.25 2.29 12.73
N ALA A 142 4.26 3.18 12.90
CA ALA A 142 4.28 4.17 13.96
C ALA A 142 4.03 3.53 15.34
N GLU A 143 3.03 2.64 15.41
CA GLU A 143 2.61 2.00 16.66
C GLU A 143 1.87 0.69 16.39
N ILE A 144 1.95 -0.24 17.36
CA ILE A 144 1.18 -1.49 17.37
C ILE A 144 0.43 -1.59 18.69
N GLU A 145 -0.89 -1.42 18.64
CA GLU A 145 -1.77 -1.58 19.79
C GLU A 145 -2.37 -2.98 19.84
N VAL A 146 -2.42 -3.57 21.03
CA VAL A 146 -3.10 -4.86 21.25
C VAL A 146 -4.53 -4.61 21.67
N VAL A 147 -5.48 -5.04 20.84
CA VAL A 147 -6.92 -4.92 21.13
C VAL A 147 -7.42 -6.12 21.94
N LYS A 148 -6.94 -7.32 21.59
CA LYS A 148 -7.51 -8.57 22.10
C LYS A 148 -6.49 -9.68 22.15
N GLU A 149 -6.50 -10.47 23.23
CA GLU A 149 -5.69 -11.67 23.35
C GLU A 149 -6.56 -12.94 23.33
N VAL A 150 -6.09 -13.91 22.55
CA VAL A 150 -6.72 -15.21 22.39
C VAL A 150 -5.73 -16.29 22.78
N LYS A 151 -6.19 -17.30 23.51
CA LYS A 151 -5.38 -18.45 23.87
C LYS A 151 -5.15 -19.33 22.64
N THR A 152 -3.92 -19.33 22.15
CA THR A 152 -3.47 -20.19 21.07
C THR A 152 -2.53 -21.27 21.60
N ARG A 153 -2.52 -22.41 20.91
CA ARG A 153 -1.63 -23.55 21.23
C ARG A 153 -0.52 -23.72 20.19
N ARG A 154 -0.62 -23.02 19.06
CA ARG A 154 0.32 -23.13 17.94
C ARG A 154 1.03 -21.79 17.76
N SER A 155 2.30 -21.85 17.38
CA SER A 155 3.12 -20.67 17.04
C SER A 155 2.71 -20.02 15.71
N LYS A 156 2.09 -20.79 14.79
CA LYS A 156 1.58 -20.31 13.50
C LYS A 156 0.13 -20.76 13.29
N LEU A 157 -0.74 -19.82 12.92
CA LEU A 157 -2.19 -19.99 12.82
C LEU A 157 -2.69 -20.02 11.37
N TRP A 158 -1.95 -20.66 10.47
CA TRP A 158 -2.32 -20.75 9.05
C TRP A 158 -3.71 -21.38 8.80
N PHE A 159 -4.22 -22.15 9.76
CA PHE A 159 -5.58 -22.69 9.70
C PHE A 159 -6.67 -21.60 9.65
N LEU A 160 -6.38 -20.37 10.08
CA LEU A 160 -7.30 -19.24 9.97
C LEU A 160 -7.54 -18.79 8.51
N ARG A 161 -6.70 -19.23 7.56
CA ARG A 161 -6.90 -18.97 6.12
C ARG A 161 -8.08 -19.75 5.55
N LYS A 162 -8.29 -20.99 6.01
CA LYS A 162 -9.31 -21.91 5.50
C LYS A 162 -10.67 -21.76 6.20
N GLY A 163 -10.79 -20.79 7.12
CA GLY A 163 -11.93 -20.67 8.00
C GLY A 163 -11.86 -21.67 9.16
N PHE A 164 -11.91 -21.17 10.38
CA PHE A 164 -11.91 -22.00 11.58
C PHE A 164 -13.32 -22.02 12.18
N LYS A 165 -13.96 -23.21 12.17
CA LYS A 165 -15.35 -23.37 12.63
C LYS A 165 -15.51 -23.17 14.15
N ARG A 166 -14.44 -23.40 14.93
CA ARG A 166 -14.51 -23.32 16.39
C ARG A 166 -14.15 -21.92 16.85
N ARG A 167 -14.95 -21.35 17.75
CA ARG A 167 -14.60 -20.07 18.38
C ARG A 167 -13.32 -20.20 19.21
N LEU A 168 -12.44 -19.24 19.03
CA LEU A 168 -11.20 -19.08 19.77
C LEU A 168 -11.51 -18.55 21.18
N LYS A 169 -10.84 -19.08 22.21
CA LYS A 169 -11.06 -18.68 23.61
C LYS A 169 -10.25 -17.43 23.93
N GLU A 170 -10.92 -16.40 24.41
CA GLU A 170 -10.30 -15.15 24.84
C GLU A 170 -9.63 -15.32 26.20
N VAL A 171 -8.46 -14.71 26.36
CA VAL A 171 -7.80 -14.61 27.66
C VAL A 171 -8.29 -13.32 28.29
N LYS A 172 -9.13 -13.41 29.32
CA LYS A 172 -9.41 -12.25 30.16
C LYS A 172 -8.15 -11.96 30.97
N LYS A 173 -7.57 -10.78 30.81
CA LYS A 173 -6.57 -10.27 31.73
C LYS A 173 -7.32 -10.01 33.05
N ALA A 174 -6.95 -10.74 34.10
CA ALA A 174 -7.53 -10.61 35.43
C ALA A 174 -7.00 -9.37 36.13
#